data_AF-A0A836ZS77-F1
#
_entry.id   AF-A0A836ZS77-F1
#
_cell.length_a   1.000
_cell.length_b   1.000
_cell.length_c   1.000
_cell.angle_alpha   90.00
_cell.angle_beta   90.00
_cell.angle_gamma   90.00
#
_symmetry.space_group_name_H-M   'P 1'
#
loop_
_entity.id
_entity.type
_entity.pdbx_description
1 polymer ?
#
loop_
_entity_poly.entity_id
_entity_poly.type
_entity_poly.pdbx_seq_one_letter_code
_entity_poly.pdbx_strand_id
1 'polypeptide(L)'
;MSTAAALPAPRDDGRRLMMTLVISLLLHGALILGVVFAVSEDAPLVPTLDVIFSQTSTPLTPKQADFLAQANQQGGGNHDTVQRPRDSQPGVVPQDRTGLAPQAQRATSVNAPEPTQTRVVTSRRGEQAVPT
;
A
#
# COMPACT_ATOMS: atom_id res chain seq x y z
N MET A 1 43.25 -77.45 5.41
CA MET A 1 42.72 -76.24 4.74
C MET A 1 42.01 -75.44 5.81
N SER A 2 42.60 -74.33 6.28
CA SER A 2 41.99 -73.52 7.35
C SER A 2 41.82 -72.10 6.84
N THR A 3 40.58 -71.72 6.55
CA THR A 3 40.21 -70.36 6.15
C THR A 3 40.02 -69.53 7.42
N ALA A 4 40.93 -68.59 7.68
CA ALA A 4 40.75 -67.60 8.74
C ALA A 4 39.66 -66.61 8.31
N ALA A 5 38.57 -66.55 9.07
CA ALA A 5 37.51 -65.57 8.88
C ALA A 5 38.03 -64.17 9.25
N ALA A 6 37.87 -63.22 8.32
CA ALA A 6 38.23 -61.82 8.55
C ALA A 6 37.25 -61.19 9.57
N LEU A 7 37.81 -60.58 10.62
CA LEU A 7 37.05 -59.86 11.63
C LEU A 7 36.38 -58.61 11.01
N PRO A 8 35.12 -58.30 11.36
CA PRO A 8 34.46 -57.11 10.86
C PRO A 8 35.17 -55.85 11.35
N ALA A 9 35.45 -54.92 10.44
CA ALA A 9 36.10 -53.65 10.76
C ALA A 9 35.27 -52.85 11.79
N PRO A 10 35.93 -52.13 12.72
CA PRO A 10 35.24 -51.31 13.71
C PRO A 10 34.37 -50.25 13.03
N ARG A 11 33.15 -50.08 13.53
CA ARG A 11 32.21 -49.05 13.04
C ARG A 11 32.52 -47.73 13.76
N ASP A 12 33.01 -46.75 13.01
CA ASP A 12 33.23 -45.37 13.49
C ASP A 12 31.91 -44.58 13.57
N ASP A 13 30.97 -45.00 14.43
CA ASP A 13 29.63 -44.39 14.54
C ASP A 13 29.69 -42.90 14.95
N GLY A 14 30.62 -42.54 15.84
CA GLY A 14 30.85 -41.14 16.23
C GLY A 14 31.32 -40.26 15.07
N ARG A 15 32.15 -40.79 14.16
CA ARG A 15 32.58 -40.06 12.95
C ARG A 15 31.42 -39.84 11.99
N ARG A 16 30.57 -40.86 11.81
CA ARG A 16 29.37 -40.76 10.98
C ARG A 16 28.41 -39.70 11.51
N LEU A 17 28.17 -39.68 12.83
CA LEU A 17 27.35 -38.66 13.49
C LEU A 17 27.90 -37.25 13.26
N MET A 18 29.19 -37.02 13.55
CA MET A 18 29.82 -35.71 13.38
C MET A 18 29.79 -35.25 11.91
N MET A 19 30.07 -36.15 10.96
CA MET A 19 29.98 -35.86 9.53
C MET A 19 28.56 -35.40 9.15
N THR A 20 27.52 -36.12 9.57
CA THR A 20 26.13 -35.76 9.27
C THR A 20 25.71 -34.44 9.92
N LEU A 21 26.18 -34.16 11.14
CA LEU A 21 25.90 -32.92 11.85
C LEU A 21 26.53 -31.72 11.14
N VAL A 22 27.79 -31.84 10.72
CA VAL A 22 28.49 -30.80 9.94
C VAL A 22 27.79 -30.56 8.60
N ILE A 23 27.45 -31.62 7.87
CA ILE A 23 26.71 -31.50 6.59
C ILE A 23 25.36 -30.83 6.80
N SER A 24 24.61 -31.21 7.84
CA SER A 24 23.32 -30.58 8.17
C SER A 24 23.48 -29.09 8.47
N LEU A 25 24.47 -28.72 9.28
CA LEU A 25 24.71 -27.32 9.63
C LEU A 25 25.13 -26.49 8.40
N LEU A 26 25.98 -27.04 7.52
CA LEU A 26 26.35 -26.40 6.27
C LEU A 26 25.16 -26.20 5.34
N LEU A 27 24.29 -27.21 5.20
CA LEU A 27 23.09 -27.11 4.38
C LEU A 27 22.14 -26.04 4.90
N HIS A 28 21.85 -26.03 6.20
CA HIS A 28 21.00 -25.00 6.80
C HIS A 28 21.63 -23.61 6.71
N GLY A 29 22.94 -23.50 6.97
CA GLY A 29 23.68 -22.25 6.82
C GLY A 29 23.58 -21.72 5.39
N ALA A 30 23.81 -22.55 4.38
CA ALA A 30 23.68 -22.16 2.98
C ALA A 30 22.26 -21.71 2.62
N LEU A 31 21.21 -22.35 3.15
CA LEU A 31 19.82 -21.92 2.91
C LEU A 31 19.51 -20.58 3.58
N ILE A 32 19.90 -20.39 4.84
CA ILE A 32 19.63 -19.17 5.59
C ILE A 32 20.38 -17.98 4.97
N LEU A 33 21.64 -18.17 4.56
CA LEU A 33 22.47 -17.11 3.98
C LEU A 33 22.23 -16.91 2.48
N GLY A 34 21.85 -17.97 1.76
CA GLY A 34 21.69 -17.95 0.30
C GLY A 34 20.32 -17.49 -0.19
N VAL A 35 19.29 -17.55 0.65
CA VAL A 35 17.96 -17.01 0.31
C VAL A 35 17.99 -15.51 0.53
N VAL A 36 18.00 -14.76 -0.58
CA VAL A 36 17.90 -13.29 -0.58
C VAL A 36 16.59 -12.84 -1.21
N PHE A 37 16.05 -11.74 -0.71
CA PHE A 37 14.86 -11.11 -1.29
C PHE A 37 15.31 -9.91 -2.13
N ALA A 38 14.95 -9.92 -3.42
CA ALA A 38 15.10 -8.77 -4.28
C ALA A 38 13.78 -7.99 -4.29
N VAL A 39 13.83 -6.71 -3.99
CA VAL A 39 12.71 -5.79 -4.18
C VAL A 39 12.97 -5.05 -5.49
N SER A 40 12.13 -5.28 -6.49
CA SER A 40 12.19 -4.52 -7.74
C SER A 40 11.78 -3.07 -7.48
N GLU A 41 12.65 -2.14 -7.86
CA GLU A 41 12.43 -0.68 -7.71
C GLU A 41 11.52 -0.11 -8.81
N ASP A 42 11.04 -0.96 -9.73
CA ASP A 42 10.16 -0.56 -10.82
C ASP A 42 8.77 -0.21 -10.28
N ALA A 43 8.65 1.00 -9.72
CA ALA A 43 7.38 1.63 -9.49
C ALA A 43 6.78 2.02 -10.84
N PRO A 44 5.63 1.45 -11.25
CA PRO A 44 4.91 1.95 -12.42
C PRO A 44 4.60 3.42 -12.17
N LEU A 45 5.07 4.30 -13.06
CA LEU A 45 4.71 5.72 -13.00
C LEU A 45 3.21 5.84 -13.28
N VAL A 46 2.41 5.83 -12.22
CA VAL A 46 0.98 6.11 -12.32
C VAL A 46 0.82 7.62 -12.53
N PRO A 47 0.09 8.06 -13.57
CA PRO A 47 -0.18 9.47 -13.77
C PRO A 47 -0.89 10.04 -12.54
N THR A 48 -0.38 11.15 -11.99
CA THR A 48 -1.06 11.89 -10.92
C THR A 48 -2.26 12.61 -11.52
N LEU A 49 -3.44 12.43 -10.91
CA LEU A 49 -4.65 13.14 -11.33
C LEU A 49 -4.64 14.56 -10.75
N ASP A 50 -4.59 15.56 -11.61
CA ASP A 50 -4.80 16.96 -11.21
C ASP A 50 -6.30 17.22 -10.99
N VAL A 51 -6.69 17.60 -9.76
CA VAL A 51 -8.07 17.95 -9.41
C VAL A 51 -8.21 19.47 -9.37
N ILE A 52 -8.81 20.05 -10.40
CA ILE A 52 -9.17 21.47 -10.42
C ILE A 52 -10.55 21.65 -9.81
N PHE A 53 -10.63 22.31 -8.65
CA PHE A 53 -11.91 22.68 -8.03
C PHE A 53 -12.49 23.90 -8.73
N SER A 54 -13.62 23.72 -9.42
CA SER A 54 -14.41 24.83 -9.97
C SER A 54 -15.28 25.43 -8.86
N GLN A 55 -15.04 26.70 -8.52
CA GLN A 55 -15.81 27.46 -7.51
C GLN A 55 -17.21 27.88 -8.00
N THR A 56 -17.86 27.07 -8.83
CA THR A 56 -19.18 27.37 -9.36
C THR A 56 -20.25 27.06 -8.31
N SER A 57 -20.79 28.12 -7.71
CA SER A 57 -21.89 28.05 -6.74
C SER A 57 -23.21 28.47 -7.41
N THR A 58 -24.31 27.87 -7.00
CA THR A 58 -25.66 28.18 -7.48
C THR A 58 -26.47 28.89 -6.37
N PRO A 59 -27.26 29.92 -6.69
CA PRO A 59 -28.09 30.62 -5.71
C PRO A 59 -29.30 29.79 -5.21
N LEU A 60 -29.56 28.61 -5.77
CA LEU A 60 -30.66 27.73 -5.36
C LEU A 60 -30.32 27.04 -4.03
N THR A 61 -31.24 27.13 -3.06
CA THR A 61 -31.04 26.59 -1.71
C THR A 61 -31.10 25.05 -1.73
N PRO A 62 -30.30 24.32 -0.93
CA PRO A 62 -30.22 22.84 -0.95
C PRO A 62 -31.54 22.10 -0.68
N LYS A 63 -32.58 22.82 -0.25
CA LYS A 63 -33.93 22.28 -0.01
C LYS A 63 -34.69 21.94 -1.31
N GLN A 64 -34.15 22.28 -2.47
CA GLN A 64 -34.75 22.06 -3.79
C GLN A 64 -33.95 21.07 -4.67
N ALA A 65 -32.90 20.45 -4.13
CA ALA A 65 -32.04 19.54 -4.89
C ALA A 65 -32.42 18.08 -4.62
N ASP A 66 -33.27 17.52 -5.46
CA ASP A 66 -33.64 16.10 -5.38
C ASP A 66 -32.57 15.15 -5.97
N PHE A 67 -31.57 15.68 -6.70
CA PHE A 67 -30.47 14.93 -7.32
C PHE A 67 -29.12 15.67 -7.26
N LEU A 68 -28.02 14.91 -7.24
CA LEU A 68 -26.66 15.44 -7.40
C LEU A 68 -26.41 15.80 -8.88
N ALA A 69 -26.10 17.06 -9.13
CA ALA A 69 -25.95 17.64 -10.47
C ALA A 69 -24.85 18.72 -10.45
N GLN A 70 -24.36 19.13 -11.63
CA GLN A 70 -23.47 20.30 -11.73
C GLN A 70 -24.22 21.57 -11.30
N ALA A 71 -23.52 22.54 -10.71
CA ALA A 71 -24.15 23.75 -10.16
C ALA A 71 -24.93 24.60 -11.19
N ASN A 72 -24.60 24.46 -12.48
CA ASN A 72 -25.27 25.12 -13.59
C ASN A 72 -26.40 24.29 -14.23
N GLN A 73 -26.67 23.08 -13.74
CA GLN A 73 -27.69 22.20 -14.30
C GLN A 73 -29.03 22.40 -13.60
N GLN A 74 -29.97 23.05 -14.28
CA GLN A 74 -31.36 23.11 -13.86
C GLN A 74 -32.10 21.91 -14.47
N GLY A 75 -32.77 21.10 -13.64
CA GLY A 75 -33.50 19.92 -14.10
C GLY A 75 -34.62 20.29 -15.07
N GLY A 76 -34.54 19.82 -16.32
CA GLY A 76 -35.47 20.15 -17.41
C GLY A 76 -36.67 19.21 -17.51
N GLY A 77 -37.41 18.99 -16.42
CA GLY A 77 -38.62 18.16 -16.39
C GLY A 77 -39.90 18.98 -16.47
N ASN A 78 -40.93 18.47 -17.13
CA ASN A 78 -42.27 19.08 -17.24
C ASN A 78 -43.35 18.34 -16.41
N HIS A 79 -42.94 17.49 -15.47
CA HIS A 79 -43.84 16.71 -14.61
C HIS A 79 -43.90 17.35 -13.22
N ASP A 80 -45.10 17.42 -12.63
CA ASP A 80 -45.33 18.00 -11.30
C ASP A 80 -44.60 17.22 -10.18
N THR A 81 -44.29 15.95 -10.43
CA THR A 81 -43.57 15.07 -9.51
C THR A 81 -42.17 14.77 -10.02
N VAL A 82 -41.19 14.84 -9.13
CA VAL A 82 -39.79 14.49 -9.40
C VAL A 82 -39.68 13.01 -9.79
N GLN A 83 -39.21 12.75 -11.02
CA GLN A 83 -38.92 11.40 -11.49
C GLN A 83 -37.45 11.30 -11.86
N ARG A 84 -36.76 10.29 -11.31
CA ARG A 84 -35.42 9.94 -11.78
C ARG A 84 -35.57 9.40 -13.21
N PRO A 85 -34.79 9.88 -14.21
CA PRO A 85 -34.68 9.20 -15.49
C PRO A 85 -34.28 7.74 -15.24
N ARG A 86 -35.15 6.82 -15.64
CA ARG A 86 -34.93 5.38 -15.55
C ARG A 86 -35.17 4.83 -16.93
N ASP A 87 -34.15 4.21 -17.51
CA ASP A 87 -34.36 3.36 -18.66
C ASP A 87 -35.09 2.08 -18.18
N SER A 88 -36.06 1.60 -18.95
CA SER A 88 -36.74 0.32 -18.67
C SER A 88 -35.80 -0.88 -18.75
N GLN A 89 -34.65 -0.69 -19.40
CA GLN A 89 -33.60 -1.67 -19.54
C GLN A 89 -32.31 -1.11 -18.91
N PRO A 90 -31.64 -1.84 -18.00
CA PRO A 90 -30.29 -1.45 -17.59
C PRO A 90 -29.38 -1.44 -18.82
N GLY A 91 -28.73 -0.30 -19.06
CA GLY A 91 -27.71 -0.19 -20.10
C GLY A 91 -26.59 -1.20 -19.84
N VAL A 92 -26.15 -1.92 -20.88
CA VAL A 92 -24.94 -2.74 -20.78
C VAL A 92 -23.77 -1.77 -20.68
N VAL A 93 -23.24 -1.59 -19.47
CA VAL A 93 -21.98 -0.87 -19.26
C VAL A 93 -20.87 -1.80 -19.73
N PRO A 94 -20.13 -1.47 -20.81
CA PRO A 94 -18.95 -2.24 -21.18
C PRO A 94 -17.96 -2.14 -20.03
N GLN A 95 -17.72 -3.25 -19.34
CA GLN A 95 -16.65 -3.33 -18.36
C GLN A 95 -15.39 -3.70 -19.13
N ASP A 96 -14.49 -2.74 -19.34
CA ASP A 96 -13.21 -2.98 -20.01
C ASP A 96 -12.30 -3.93 -19.22
N ARG A 97 -12.66 -4.29 -17.98
CA ARG A 97 -11.81 -5.08 -17.09
C ARG A 97 -12.63 -6.04 -16.25
N THR A 98 -12.17 -7.30 -16.22
CA THR A 98 -12.50 -8.30 -15.21
C THR A 98 -12.22 -7.70 -13.83
N GLY A 99 -13.24 -7.62 -12.98
CA GLY A 99 -13.14 -7.00 -11.65
C GLY A 99 -12.03 -7.62 -10.81
N LEU A 100 -11.00 -6.83 -10.52
CA LEU A 100 -9.98 -7.19 -9.53
C LEU A 100 -10.59 -6.94 -8.15
N ALA A 101 -10.50 -7.96 -7.28
CA ALA A 101 -10.98 -7.85 -5.90
C ALA A 101 -10.26 -6.69 -5.18
N PRO A 102 -10.97 -5.89 -4.35
CA PRO A 102 -10.33 -4.83 -3.57
C PRO A 102 -9.27 -5.42 -2.66
N GLN A 103 -8.00 -5.14 -2.93
CA GLN A 103 -6.92 -5.50 -2.02
C GLN A 103 -6.95 -4.55 -0.82
N ALA A 104 -6.89 -5.12 0.38
CA ALA A 104 -6.87 -4.36 1.63
C ALA A 104 -5.68 -3.40 1.61
N GLN A 105 -5.99 -2.11 1.52
CA GLN A 105 -4.99 -1.04 1.56
C GLN A 105 -4.40 -0.98 2.96
N ARG A 106 -3.10 -1.24 3.07
CA ARG A 106 -2.39 -1.03 4.33
C ARG A 106 -2.17 0.47 4.49
N ALA A 107 -2.63 1.03 5.60
CA ALA A 107 -2.40 2.44 5.92
C ALA A 107 -0.89 2.71 5.95
N THR A 108 -0.41 3.53 5.02
CA THR A 108 0.95 4.07 5.09
C THR A 108 0.89 5.33 5.94
N SER A 109 1.55 5.31 7.10
CA SER A 109 1.82 6.51 7.88
C SER A 109 2.77 7.40 7.07
N VAL A 110 2.24 8.50 6.52
CA VAL A 110 3.05 9.56 5.94
C VAL A 110 3.90 10.15 7.07
N ASN A 111 5.23 10.06 6.97
CA ASN A 111 6.09 10.75 7.92
C ASN A 111 5.85 12.25 7.75
N ALA A 112 5.39 12.91 8.82
CA ALA A 112 5.17 14.34 8.84
C ALA A 112 6.51 15.05 8.56
N PRO A 113 6.53 16.12 7.75
CA PRO A 113 7.74 16.93 7.58
C PRO A 113 8.21 17.41 8.96
N GLU A 114 9.50 17.23 9.27
CA GLU A 114 10.04 17.75 10.52
C GLU A 114 9.85 19.28 10.58
N PRO A 115 9.38 19.83 11.71
CA PRO A 115 9.20 21.27 11.83
C PRO A 115 10.56 21.96 11.73
N THR A 116 10.75 22.76 10.68
CA THR A 116 11.90 23.63 10.52
C THR A 116 12.05 24.49 11.78
N GLN A 117 13.06 24.18 12.61
CA GLN A 117 13.30 24.91 13.84
C GLN A 117 13.60 26.37 13.48
N THR A 118 12.65 27.24 13.77
CA THR A 118 12.80 28.68 13.56
C THR A 118 13.92 29.16 14.47
N ARG A 119 15.04 29.58 13.87
CA ARG A 119 16.17 30.14 14.62
C ARG A 119 15.73 31.44 15.29
N VAL A 120 15.47 31.37 16.61
CA VAL A 120 15.15 32.55 17.41
C VAL A 120 16.44 33.32 17.69
N VAL A 121 16.53 34.55 17.15
CA VAL A 121 17.66 35.45 17.42
C VAL A 121 17.25 36.39 18.55
N THR A 122 17.70 36.10 19.77
CA THR A 122 17.48 36.99 20.93
C THR A 122 18.61 38.00 21.02
N SER A 123 18.29 39.29 21.14
CA SER A 123 19.27 40.34 21.45
C SER A 123 19.00 40.89 22.85
N ARG A 124 20.05 41.26 23.58
CA ARG A 124 19.94 41.86 24.92
C ARG A 124 19.41 43.30 24.90
N ARG A 125 19.13 43.84 23.71
CA ARG A 125 18.66 45.20 23.47
C ARG A 125 17.45 45.21 22.54
N GLY A 126 16.59 44.19 22.66
CA GLY A 126 15.36 44.07 21.88
C GLY A 126 14.21 44.84 22.55
N GLU A 127 13.43 45.57 21.76
CA GLU A 127 12.32 46.41 22.25
C GLU A 127 11.05 45.61 22.58
N GLN A 128 10.99 44.31 22.24
CA GLN A 128 9.88 43.44 22.59
C GLN A 128 10.21 42.57 23.80
N ALA A 129 9.47 42.78 24.89
CA ALA A 129 9.53 41.91 26.06
C ALA A 129 8.78 40.61 25.79
N VAL A 130 9.46 39.47 25.98
CA VAL A 130 8.84 38.14 25.88
C VAL A 130 8.12 37.86 27.21
N PRO A 131 6.83 37.49 27.21
CA PRO A 131 6.13 37.11 28.43
C PRO A 131 6.74 35.80 28.97
N THR A 132 7.11 35.83 30.25
CA THR A 132 7.58 34.65 31.01
C THR A 132 6.43 33.73 31.37
#